data_AF-A0A830GFL9-F1
#
_entry.id   AF-A0A830GFL9-F1
#
_cell.length_a   1.000
_cell.length_b   1.000
_cell.length_c   1.000
_cell.angle_alpha   90.00
_cell.angle_beta   90.00
_cell.angle_gamma   90.00
#
_symmetry.space_group_name_H-M   'P 1'
#
loop_
_entity.id
_entity.type
_entity.pdbx_description
1 polymer ?
#
loop_
_entity_poly.entity_id
_entity_poly.type
_entity_poly.pdbx_seq_one_letter_code
_entity_poly.pdbx_strand_id
1 'polypeptide(L)'
;MFVVSQTRGPAVPDQVVGVVGSDIAVLYAVRDLALVIFIGGFLLGWWRTTTAQDDATAQTTREMYADVALAVIVISGWLIALAIGTQVPARGVPSLLPTIAFLLVTPVYAATSVGVGVVTGIVTSRSMRGRVGALLVLGSILFFQAIIDIGYGTVTGTPVNTFQPPSDPLYFLLHRLSPFRLFIAGVNWIYGIGSSSSGVVITTQQLEPATELNAFITNAFVAEHTFETVPWFLTGWAALLGLCLWFGATLIVIVSETDG
;
A
#
# COMPACT_ATOMS: atom_id res chain seq x y z
N MET A 1 -31.00 18.47 33.96
CA MET A 1 -29.95 17.41 34.02
C MET A 1 -29.93 16.74 32.66
N PHE A 2 -29.06 17.18 31.75
CA PHE A 2 -28.95 16.63 30.40
C PHE A 2 -28.03 15.42 30.44
N VAL A 3 -28.59 14.23 30.22
CA VAL A 3 -27.81 13.01 30.03
C VAL A 3 -27.20 13.10 28.64
N VAL A 4 -25.90 13.41 28.58
CA VAL A 4 -25.11 13.29 27.36
C VAL A 4 -24.99 11.80 27.08
N SER A 5 -25.79 11.27 26.14
CA SER A 5 -25.59 9.92 25.65
C SER A 5 -24.25 9.90 24.93
N GLN A 6 -23.31 9.11 25.43
CA GLN A 6 -22.08 8.80 24.72
C GLN A 6 -22.46 8.18 23.37
N THR A 7 -22.36 8.97 22.31
CA THR A 7 -22.33 8.45 20.95
C THR A 7 -21.07 7.62 20.84
N ARG A 8 -21.23 6.29 20.99
CA ARG A 8 -20.26 5.32 20.48
C ARG A 8 -19.88 5.78 19.08
N GLY A 9 -18.57 5.90 18.82
CA GLY A 9 -18.06 6.12 17.47
C GLY A 9 -18.70 5.12 16.49
N PRO A 10 -18.77 5.45 15.19
CA PRO A 10 -19.54 4.67 14.22
C PRO A 10 -19.21 3.19 14.38
N ALA A 11 -20.22 2.41 14.77
CA ALA A 11 -20.11 0.97 14.90
C ALA A 11 -19.59 0.45 13.56
N VAL A 12 -18.50 -0.33 13.61
CA VAL A 12 -18.10 -1.13 12.44
C VAL A 12 -19.32 -1.98 12.09
N PRO A 13 -19.82 -1.96 10.84
CA PRO A 13 -20.97 -2.77 10.48
C PRO A 13 -20.65 -4.23 10.80
N ASP A 14 -21.51 -4.90 11.57
CA ASP A 14 -21.36 -6.29 12.02
C ASP A 14 -21.11 -7.29 10.85
N GLN A 15 -21.35 -6.85 9.61
CA GLN A 15 -21.16 -7.57 8.34
C GLN A 15 -19.70 -7.80 7.96
N VAL A 16 -18.79 -6.85 8.23
CA VAL A 16 -17.36 -7.00 7.89
C VAL A 16 -16.70 -8.15 8.69
N VAL A 17 -17.22 -8.41 9.90
CA VAL A 17 -16.75 -9.48 10.78
C VAL A 17 -17.21 -10.87 10.29
N GLY A 18 -18.29 -10.95 9.52
CA GLY A 18 -18.80 -12.20 8.96
C GLY A 18 -17.90 -12.82 7.89
N VAL A 19 -17.23 -11.98 7.08
CA VAL A 19 -16.39 -12.43 5.95
C VAL A 19 -14.97 -12.79 6.40
N VAL A 20 -14.40 -12.03 7.34
CA VAL A 20 -12.96 -12.15 7.69
C VAL A 20 -12.72 -12.55 9.15
N GLY A 21 -13.75 -12.57 10.01
CA GLY A 21 -13.61 -12.96 11.41
C GLY A 21 -12.58 -12.10 12.17
N SER A 22 -11.71 -12.76 12.94
CA SER A 22 -10.68 -12.11 13.76
C SER A 22 -9.53 -11.49 12.97
N ASP A 23 -9.36 -11.87 11.71
CA ASP A 23 -8.33 -11.35 10.81
C ASP A 23 -8.53 -9.88 10.45
N ILE A 24 -9.73 -9.34 10.69
CA ILE A 24 -10.03 -7.93 10.52
C ILE A 24 -9.07 -7.03 11.31
N ALA A 25 -8.56 -7.49 12.47
CA ALA A 25 -7.56 -6.78 13.26
C ALA A 25 -6.29 -6.45 12.44
N VAL A 26 -5.80 -7.41 11.63
CA VAL A 26 -4.62 -7.22 10.80
C VAL A 26 -4.89 -6.25 9.67
N LEU A 27 -6.06 -6.34 9.04
CA LEU A 27 -6.42 -5.49 7.91
C LEU A 27 -6.62 -4.02 8.31
N TYR A 28 -7.09 -3.77 9.53
CA TYR A 28 -7.10 -2.43 10.09
C TYR A 28 -5.68 -1.92 10.37
N ALA A 29 -4.79 -2.77 10.91
CA ALA A 29 -3.38 -2.40 11.07
C ALA A 29 -2.73 -2.05 9.71
N VAL A 30 -3.04 -2.82 8.66
CA VAL A 30 -2.57 -2.56 7.29
C VAL A 30 -3.11 -1.23 6.77
N ARG A 31 -4.41 -0.96 6.93
CA ARG A 31 -5.03 0.32 6.53
C ARG A 31 -4.30 1.51 7.14
N ASP A 32 -3.99 1.42 8.43
CA ASP A 32 -3.45 2.55 9.19
C ASP A 32 -1.93 2.69 9.00
N LEU A 33 -1.22 1.59 8.77
CA LEU A 33 0.24 1.58 8.74
C LEU A 33 0.85 1.49 7.34
N ALA A 34 0.16 0.95 6.33
CA ALA A 34 0.75 0.76 5.00
C ALA A 34 1.25 2.08 4.39
N LEU A 35 0.47 3.15 4.55
CA LEU A 35 0.85 4.48 4.06
C LEU A 35 1.97 5.10 4.91
N VAL A 36 1.93 4.89 6.23
CA VAL A 36 2.97 5.37 7.16
C VAL A 36 4.32 4.71 6.86
N ILE A 37 4.32 3.39 6.61
CA ILE A 37 5.51 2.63 6.21
C ILE A 37 6.03 3.14 4.87
N PHE A 38 5.14 3.42 3.91
CA PHE A 38 5.54 3.95 2.62
C PHE A 38 6.19 5.33 2.72
N ILE A 39 5.48 6.29 3.31
CA ILE A 39 5.94 7.67 3.44
C ILE A 39 7.21 7.72 4.30
N GLY A 40 7.21 7.04 5.45
CA GLY A 40 8.35 6.98 6.35
C GLY A 40 9.57 6.34 5.69
N GLY A 41 9.39 5.18 5.05
CA GLY A 41 10.45 4.50 4.31
C GLY A 41 11.02 5.37 3.18
N PHE A 42 10.14 5.96 2.36
CA PHE A 42 10.52 6.87 1.29
C PHE A 42 11.32 8.06 1.82
N LEU A 43 10.79 8.78 2.81
CA LEU A 43 11.42 9.99 3.33
C LEU A 43 12.76 9.69 4.00
N LEU A 44 12.86 8.59 4.75
CA LEU A 44 14.12 8.18 5.39
C LEU A 44 15.17 7.78 4.35
N GLY A 45 14.79 6.98 3.34
CA GLY A 45 15.70 6.60 2.26
C GLY A 45 16.17 7.80 1.45
N TRP A 46 15.23 8.69 1.09
CA TRP A 46 15.53 9.92 0.36
C TRP A 46 16.45 10.85 1.16
N TRP A 47 16.07 11.17 2.40
CA TRP A 47 16.83 12.08 3.27
C TRP A 47 18.25 11.58 3.49
N ARG A 48 18.42 10.30 3.88
CA ARG A 48 19.74 9.71 4.11
C ARG A 48 20.63 9.79 2.89
N THR A 49 20.08 9.51 1.72
CA THR A 49 20.84 9.58 0.45
C THR A 49 21.28 11.00 0.15
N THR A 50 20.40 11.99 0.35
CA THR A 50 20.75 13.40 0.12
C THR A 50 21.78 13.92 1.11
N THR A 51 21.72 13.53 2.39
CA THR A 51 22.70 13.97 3.39
C THR A 51 24.07 13.31 3.20
N ALA A 52 24.11 12.03 2.83
CA ALA A 52 25.38 11.32 2.60
C ALA A 52 26.19 11.96 1.46
N GLN A 53 25.51 12.44 0.42
CA GLN A 53 26.16 13.16 -0.67
C GLN A 53 26.67 14.56 -0.27
N ASP A 54 25.99 15.23 0.67
CA ASP A 54 26.41 16.53 1.18
C ASP A 54 27.61 16.39 2.16
N ASP A 55 27.70 15.30 2.94
CA ASP A 55 28.66 15.16 4.06
C ASP A 55 30.02 14.52 3.72
N ALA A 56 30.33 14.24 2.45
CA ALA A 56 31.58 13.56 2.03
C ALA A 56 31.91 12.27 2.83
N THR A 57 30.90 11.65 3.44
CA THR A 57 31.06 10.45 4.27
C THR A 57 31.18 9.23 3.35
N ALA A 58 32.23 8.44 3.55
CA ALA A 58 32.58 7.29 2.71
C ALA A 58 31.66 6.06 2.91
N GLN A 59 30.41 6.24 3.35
CA GLN A 59 29.47 5.13 3.46
C GLN A 59 28.88 4.84 2.09
N THR A 60 28.91 3.58 1.67
CA THR A 60 28.38 3.20 0.36
C THR A 60 26.86 3.31 0.36
N THR A 61 26.26 3.69 -0.77
CA THR A 61 24.79 3.78 -0.93
C THR A 61 24.07 2.49 -0.50
N ARG A 62 24.74 1.34 -0.72
CA ARG A 62 24.25 0.02 -0.33
C ARG A 62 24.17 -0.17 1.18
N GLU A 63 25.19 0.22 1.93
CA GLU A 63 25.20 0.09 3.40
C GLU A 63 24.12 0.97 4.01
N MET A 64 24.01 2.22 3.53
CA MET A 64 22.97 3.14 3.95
C MET A 64 21.56 2.60 3.66
N TYR A 65 21.34 2.03 2.47
CA TYR A 65 20.07 1.37 2.15
C TYR A 65 19.76 0.23 3.13
N ALA A 66 20.73 -0.65 3.39
CA ALA A 66 20.54 -1.80 4.28
C ALA A 66 20.19 -1.38 5.70
N ASP A 67 20.89 -0.38 6.25
CA ASP A 67 20.65 0.15 7.59
C ASP A 67 19.25 0.76 7.72
N VAL A 68 18.85 1.61 6.76
CA VAL A 68 17.54 2.26 6.76
C VAL A 68 16.43 1.23 6.53
N ALA A 69 16.60 0.32 5.58
CA ALA A 69 15.63 -0.74 5.31
C ALA A 69 15.42 -1.61 6.56
N LEU A 70 16.49 -2.06 7.21
CA LEU A 70 16.41 -2.85 8.44
C LEU A 70 15.68 -2.07 9.55
N ALA A 71 16.02 -0.80 9.76
CA ALA A 71 15.35 0.03 10.76
C ALA A 71 13.85 0.16 10.48
N VAL A 72 13.45 0.43 9.25
CA VAL A 72 12.04 0.54 8.85
C VAL A 72 11.32 -0.80 8.99
N ILE A 73 11.96 -1.92 8.63
CA ILE A 73 11.40 -3.27 8.81
C ILE A 73 11.15 -3.56 10.29
N VAL A 74 12.12 -3.30 11.16
CA VAL A 74 11.98 -3.56 12.60
C VAL A 74 10.90 -2.67 13.22
N ILE A 75 10.92 -1.36 12.94
CA ILE A 75 9.93 -0.42 13.47
C ILE A 75 8.54 -0.76 12.97
N SER A 76 8.37 -1.04 11.67
CA SER A 76 7.08 -1.43 11.11
C SER A 76 6.56 -2.73 11.73
N GLY A 77 7.43 -3.74 11.94
CA GLY A 77 7.08 -4.97 12.63
C GLY A 77 6.53 -4.72 14.04
N TRP A 78 7.18 -3.86 14.82
CA TRP A 78 6.71 -3.46 16.15
C TRP A 78 5.38 -2.70 16.10
N LEU A 79 5.23 -1.74 15.19
CA LEU A 79 3.99 -0.97 15.03
C LEU A 79 2.82 -1.87 14.62
N ILE A 80 3.06 -2.82 13.73
CA ILE A 80 2.07 -3.81 13.30
C ILE A 80 1.68 -4.72 14.46
N ALA A 81 2.66 -5.26 15.20
CA ALA A 81 2.41 -6.10 16.36
C ALA A 81 1.59 -5.36 17.43
N LEU A 82 1.94 -4.09 17.70
CA LEU A 82 1.19 -3.22 18.61
C LEU A 82 -0.23 -2.98 18.11
N ALA A 83 -0.39 -2.60 16.84
CA ALA A 83 -1.68 -2.33 16.24
C ALA A 83 -2.59 -3.56 16.31
N ILE A 84 -2.09 -4.74 15.93
CA ILE A 84 -2.82 -6.02 16.07
C ILE A 84 -3.16 -6.28 17.54
N GLY A 85 -2.17 -6.17 18.44
CA GLY A 85 -2.34 -6.43 19.87
C GLY A 85 -3.42 -5.57 20.53
N THR A 86 -3.55 -4.29 20.14
CA THR A 86 -4.63 -3.42 20.63
C THR A 86 -6.03 -3.85 20.19
N GLN A 87 -6.13 -4.63 19.10
CA GLN A 87 -7.40 -5.06 18.51
C GLN A 87 -7.83 -6.45 18.99
N VAL A 88 -6.90 -7.28 19.50
CA VAL A 88 -7.19 -8.65 19.97
C VAL A 88 -8.32 -8.73 21.00
N PRO A 89 -8.40 -7.87 22.04
CA PRO A 89 -9.47 -7.97 23.04
C PRO A 89 -10.87 -7.77 22.46
N ALA A 90 -11.00 -6.97 21.40
CA ALA A 90 -12.28 -6.65 20.78
C ALA A 90 -12.65 -7.60 19.64
N ARG A 91 -11.67 -8.23 18.97
CA ARG A 91 -11.85 -8.93 17.69
C ARG A 91 -11.34 -10.37 17.68
N GLY A 92 -10.69 -10.81 18.75
CA GLY A 92 -10.06 -12.13 18.82
C GLY A 92 -8.68 -12.19 18.20
N VAL A 93 -8.06 -13.37 18.28
CA VAL A 93 -6.71 -13.63 17.77
C VAL A 93 -6.78 -13.89 16.26
N PRO A 94 -5.98 -13.21 15.43
CA PRO A 94 -5.91 -13.48 14.00
C PRO A 94 -5.44 -14.90 13.68
N SER A 95 -5.82 -15.38 12.50
CA SER A 95 -5.42 -16.66 11.93
C SER A 95 -3.91 -16.69 11.71
N LEU A 96 -3.25 -17.71 12.28
CA LEU A 96 -1.78 -17.82 12.29
C LEU A 96 -1.18 -17.82 10.87
N LEU A 97 -1.73 -18.62 9.96
CA LEU A 97 -1.15 -18.82 8.63
C LEU A 97 -1.21 -17.55 7.74
N PRO A 98 -2.37 -16.88 7.58
CA PRO A 98 -2.44 -15.57 6.91
C PRO A 98 -1.53 -14.53 7.57
N THR A 99 -1.46 -14.49 8.90
CA THR A 99 -0.57 -13.56 9.61
C THR A 99 0.90 -13.82 9.32
N ILE A 100 1.35 -15.08 9.25
CA ILE A 100 2.73 -15.40 8.85
C ILE A 100 2.99 -14.92 7.41
N ALA A 101 2.10 -15.20 6.47
CA ALA A 101 2.25 -14.74 5.09
C ALA A 101 2.32 -13.21 5.00
N PHE A 102 1.45 -12.50 5.71
CA PHE A 102 1.47 -11.05 5.83
C PHE A 102 2.79 -10.51 6.42
N LEU A 103 3.31 -11.14 7.48
CA LEU A 103 4.59 -10.77 8.09
C LEU A 103 5.78 -11.03 7.17
N LEU A 104 5.68 -11.93 6.19
CA LEU A 104 6.72 -12.16 5.18
C LEU A 104 6.67 -11.13 4.04
N VAL A 105 5.47 -10.67 3.66
CA VAL A 105 5.29 -9.68 2.59
C VAL A 105 5.65 -8.27 3.07
N THR A 106 5.39 -7.96 4.35
CA THR A 106 5.63 -6.63 4.93
C THR A 106 7.08 -6.15 4.80
N PRO A 107 8.12 -6.96 5.11
CA PRO A 107 9.51 -6.57 4.91
C PRO A 107 9.84 -6.20 3.46
N VAL A 108 9.31 -6.93 2.48
CA VAL A 108 9.52 -6.64 1.05
C VAL A 108 8.92 -5.27 0.71
N TYR A 109 7.72 -4.99 1.22
CA TYR A 109 7.06 -3.70 1.03
C TYR A 109 7.82 -2.54 1.70
N ALA A 110 8.26 -2.72 2.94
CA ALA A 110 9.07 -1.74 3.67
C ALA A 110 10.39 -1.45 2.96
N ALA A 111 11.11 -2.49 2.55
CA ALA A 111 12.38 -2.38 1.83
C ALA A 111 12.21 -1.73 0.45
N THR A 112 11.11 -2.02 -0.25
CA THR A 112 10.73 -1.34 -1.50
C THR A 112 10.48 0.14 -1.27
N SER A 113 9.75 0.49 -0.20
CA SER A 113 9.45 1.90 0.13
C SER A 113 10.72 2.71 0.39
N VAL A 114 11.67 2.13 1.14
CA VAL A 114 13.01 2.71 1.33
C VAL A 114 13.77 2.80 0.02
N GLY A 115 13.73 1.75 -0.81
CA GLY A 115 14.44 1.69 -2.09
C GLY A 115 13.99 2.78 -3.05
N VAL A 116 12.68 3.02 -3.16
CA VAL A 116 12.12 4.12 -3.96
C VAL A 116 12.63 5.47 -3.46
N GLY A 117 12.68 5.67 -2.14
CA GLY A 117 13.26 6.86 -1.52
C GLY A 117 14.73 7.06 -1.86
N VAL A 118 15.55 6.02 -1.72
CA VAL A 118 16.99 6.04 -2.04
C VAL A 118 17.22 6.35 -3.51
N VAL A 119 16.55 5.64 -4.43
CA VAL A 119 16.66 5.88 -5.87
C VAL A 119 16.26 7.31 -6.22
N THR A 120 15.19 7.82 -5.62
CA THR A 120 14.79 9.22 -5.80
C THR A 120 15.88 10.15 -5.28
N GLY A 121 16.50 9.85 -4.13
CA GLY A 121 17.60 10.60 -3.55
C GLY A 121 18.81 10.70 -4.46
N ILE A 122 19.24 9.59 -5.07
CA ILE A 122 20.36 9.53 -6.02
C ILE A 122 20.13 10.52 -7.17
N VAL A 123 18.91 10.56 -7.72
CA VAL A 123 18.56 11.40 -8.87
C VAL A 123 18.38 12.87 -8.49
N THR A 124 17.91 13.15 -7.27
CA THR A 124 17.41 14.48 -6.87
C THR A 124 18.33 15.30 -5.98
N SER A 125 19.39 14.70 -5.45
CA SER A 125 20.31 15.31 -4.50
C SER A 125 21.05 16.54 -5.02
N ARG A 126 21.39 16.58 -6.32
CA ARG A 126 22.34 17.56 -6.90
C ARG A 126 21.81 18.99 -7.04
N SER A 127 20.52 19.24 -6.81
CA SER A 127 19.96 20.60 -6.91
C SER A 127 18.68 20.80 -6.11
N MET A 128 18.38 22.05 -5.77
CA MET A 128 17.10 22.42 -5.15
C MET A 128 15.90 22.03 -6.03
N ARG A 129 16.03 22.13 -7.35
CA ARG A 129 15.00 21.67 -8.30
C ARG A 129 14.80 20.16 -8.23
N GLY A 130 15.88 19.40 -8.05
CA GLY A 130 15.84 17.98 -7.78
C GLY A 130 15.06 17.67 -6.50
N ARG A 131 15.36 18.36 -5.39
CA ARG A 131 14.64 18.18 -4.11
C ARG A 131 13.14 18.45 -4.23
N VAL A 132 12.72 19.47 -4.99
CA VAL A 132 11.29 19.69 -5.33
C VAL A 132 10.75 18.54 -6.18
N GLY A 133 11.52 18.02 -7.12
CA GLY A 133 11.19 16.83 -7.90
C GLY A 133 10.93 15.59 -7.04
N ALA A 134 11.65 15.40 -5.94
CA ALA A 134 11.40 14.30 -5.00
C ALA A 134 10.02 14.40 -4.34
N LEU A 135 9.60 15.61 -3.98
CA LEU A 135 8.25 15.86 -3.45
C LEU A 135 7.18 15.60 -4.51
N LEU A 136 7.45 15.92 -5.78
CA LEU A 136 6.57 15.57 -6.89
C LEU A 136 6.47 14.06 -7.07
N VAL A 137 7.58 13.32 -7.01
CA VAL A 137 7.57 11.84 -7.07
C VAL A 137 6.72 11.27 -5.92
N LEU A 138 6.94 11.71 -4.69
CA LEU A 138 6.14 11.29 -3.54
C LEU A 138 4.66 11.62 -3.74
N GLY A 139 4.35 12.86 -4.13
CA GLY A 139 3.01 13.31 -4.42
C GLY A 139 2.34 12.47 -5.52
N SER A 140 3.06 12.16 -6.61
CA SER A 140 2.56 11.32 -7.69
C SER A 140 2.23 9.90 -7.24
N ILE A 141 2.97 9.35 -6.29
CA ILE A 141 2.66 8.02 -5.74
C ILE A 141 1.46 8.08 -4.78
N LEU A 142 1.36 9.14 -3.96
CA LEU A 142 0.22 9.33 -3.04
C LEU A 142 -1.09 9.59 -3.80
N PHE A 143 -1.04 10.37 -4.87
CA PHE A 143 -2.19 10.70 -5.72
C PHE A 143 -2.27 9.84 -6.98
N PHE A 144 -1.62 8.67 -6.97
CA PHE A 144 -1.50 7.78 -8.12
C PHE A 144 -2.86 7.43 -8.74
N GLN A 145 -3.87 7.20 -7.90
CA GLN A 145 -5.23 6.91 -8.38
C GLN A 145 -5.78 8.03 -9.27
N ALA A 146 -5.72 9.28 -8.79
CA ALA A 146 -6.22 10.42 -9.53
C ALA A 146 -5.43 10.64 -10.83
N ILE A 147 -4.12 10.39 -10.80
CA ILE A 147 -3.27 10.48 -12.00
C ILE A 147 -3.68 9.44 -13.04
N ILE A 148 -3.92 8.19 -12.64
CA ILE A 148 -4.38 7.14 -13.55
C ILE A 148 -5.79 7.44 -14.06
N ASP A 149 -6.70 7.89 -13.22
CA ASP A 149 -8.08 8.23 -13.61
C ASP A 149 -8.10 9.33 -14.69
N ILE A 150 -7.37 10.41 -14.45
CA ILE A 150 -7.26 11.54 -15.40
C ILE A 150 -6.55 11.09 -16.68
N GLY A 151 -5.41 10.39 -16.55
CA GLY A 151 -4.62 9.94 -17.69
C GLY A 151 -5.38 8.97 -18.58
N TYR A 152 -6.01 7.96 -18.00
CA TYR A 152 -6.79 6.97 -18.72
C TYR A 152 -8.00 7.61 -19.43
N GLY A 153 -8.75 8.47 -18.74
CA GLY A 153 -9.90 9.14 -19.34
C GLY A 153 -9.51 10.08 -20.48
N THR A 154 -8.36 10.75 -20.36
CA THR A 154 -7.83 11.63 -21.42
C THR A 154 -7.40 10.84 -22.65
N VAL A 155 -6.74 9.70 -22.48
CA VAL A 155 -6.21 8.88 -23.60
C VAL A 155 -7.33 8.11 -24.31
N THR A 156 -8.28 7.57 -23.55
CA THR A 156 -9.34 6.69 -24.10
C THR A 156 -10.60 7.44 -24.49
N GLY A 157 -10.75 8.70 -24.05
CA GLY A 157 -12.00 9.45 -24.19
C GLY A 157 -13.15 8.90 -23.34
N THR A 158 -12.90 7.90 -22.49
CA THR A 158 -13.91 7.30 -21.61
C THR A 158 -13.96 8.07 -20.30
N PRO A 159 -15.10 8.65 -19.91
CA PRO A 159 -15.21 9.34 -18.62
C PRO A 159 -14.99 8.33 -17.49
N VAL A 160 -13.91 8.52 -16.74
CA VAL A 160 -13.59 7.69 -15.58
C VAL A 160 -14.37 8.25 -14.39
N ASN A 161 -15.36 7.49 -13.93
CA ASN A 161 -16.03 7.78 -12.68
C ASN A 161 -15.39 6.97 -11.56
N THR A 162 -14.65 7.66 -10.68
CA THR A 162 -14.75 7.54 -9.21
C THR A 162 -15.55 6.35 -8.67
N PHE A 163 -16.86 6.48 -8.90
CA PHE A 163 -17.96 5.70 -8.35
C PHE A 163 -18.39 4.51 -9.24
N GLN A 164 -17.95 4.47 -10.51
CA GLN A 164 -18.27 3.44 -11.51
C GLN A 164 -17.08 3.29 -12.47
N PRO A 165 -16.01 2.58 -12.05
CA PRO A 165 -14.81 2.42 -12.85
C PRO A 165 -15.13 1.64 -14.13
N PRO A 166 -14.50 1.98 -15.27
CA PRO A 166 -14.60 1.16 -16.47
C PRO A 166 -14.17 -0.28 -16.16
N SER A 167 -14.94 -1.26 -16.64
CA SER A 167 -14.62 -2.69 -16.56
C SER A 167 -13.54 -3.07 -17.60
N ASP A 168 -12.45 -2.30 -17.64
CA ASP A 168 -11.31 -2.52 -18.53
C ASP A 168 -10.13 -3.14 -17.73
N PRO A 169 -9.64 -4.34 -18.12
CA PRO A 169 -8.48 -4.97 -17.49
C PRO A 169 -7.23 -4.08 -17.44
N LEU A 170 -6.97 -3.27 -18.47
CA LEU A 170 -5.82 -2.38 -18.54
C LEU A 170 -5.93 -1.27 -17.50
N TYR A 171 -7.12 -0.71 -17.32
CA TYR A 171 -7.36 0.31 -16.29
C TYR A 171 -7.10 -0.25 -14.88
N PHE A 172 -7.58 -1.46 -14.60
CA PHE A 172 -7.30 -2.15 -13.33
C PHE A 172 -5.80 -2.43 -13.13
N LEU A 173 -5.10 -2.85 -14.20
CA LEU A 173 -3.66 -3.10 -14.15
C LEU A 173 -2.89 -1.81 -13.86
N LEU A 174 -3.22 -0.70 -14.54
CA LEU A 174 -2.58 0.59 -14.34
C LEU A 174 -2.75 1.08 -12.90
N HIS A 175 -3.95 0.98 -12.33
CA HIS A 175 -4.18 1.27 -10.92
C HIS A 175 -3.31 0.42 -10.01
N ARG A 176 -3.11 -0.85 -10.36
CA ARG A 176 -2.35 -1.77 -9.54
C ARG A 176 -0.86 -1.45 -9.49
N LEU A 177 -0.28 -0.73 -10.44
CA LEU A 177 1.18 -0.62 -10.59
C LEU A 177 1.92 0.03 -9.42
N SER A 178 1.27 0.79 -8.52
CA SER A 178 1.97 1.40 -7.40
C SER A 178 2.37 0.36 -6.33
N PRO A 179 3.56 0.48 -5.69
CA PRO A 179 3.98 -0.45 -4.64
C PRO A 179 2.95 -0.60 -3.51
N PHE A 180 2.32 0.51 -3.12
CA PHE A 180 1.23 0.53 -2.14
C PHE A 180 0.06 -0.35 -2.57
N ARG A 181 -0.42 -0.22 -3.81
CA ARG A 181 -1.59 -0.98 -4.31
C ARG A 181 -1.28 -2.45 -4.55
N LEU A 182 -0.06 -2.79 -4.96
CA LEU A 182 0.41 -4.17 -5.04
C LEU A 182 0.42 -4.83 -3.66
N PHE A 183 0.94 -4.12 -2.65
CA PHE A 183 0.93 -4.60 -1.28
C PHE A 183 -0.48 -4.83 -0.75
N ILE A 184 -1.39 -3.86 -0.90
CA ILE A 184 -2.79 -3.99 -0.48
C ILE A 184 -3.48 -5.16 -1.18
N ALA A 185 -3.30 -5.32 -2.49
CA ALA A 185 -3.89 -6.42 -3.24
C ALA A 185 -3.35 -7.80 -2.83
N GLY A 186 -2.04 -7.88 -2.54
CA GLY A 186 -1.43 -9.10 -2.01
C GLY A 186 -1.97 -9.46 -0.63
N VAL A 187 -2.10 -8.48 0.27
CA VAL A 187 -2.64 -8.68 1.62
C VAL A 187 -4.11 -9.08 1.58
N ASN A 188 -4.94 -8.38 0.79
CA ASN A 188 -6.36 -8.74 0.65
C ASN A 188 -6.52 -10.18 0.13
N TRP A 189 -5.67 -10.61 -0.81
CA TRP A 189 -5.67 -11.98 -1.29
C TRP A 189 -5.25 -13.00 -0.21
N ILE A 190 -4.21 -12.71 0.58
CA ILE A 190 -3.77 -13.55 1.71
C ILE A 190 -4.91 -13.79 2.71
N TYR A 191 -5.75 -12.77 2.93
CA TYR A 191 -6.89 -12.81 3.85
C TYR A 191 -8.21 -13.22 3.19
N GLY A 192 -8.20 -13.67 1.93
CA GLY A 192 -9.39 -14.20 1.26
C GLY A 192 -10.43 -13.16 0.86
N ILE A 193 -10.08 -11.87 0.83
CA ILE A 193 -10.99 -10.75 0.50
C ILE A 193 -10.99 -10.44 -1.01
N GLY A 194 -10.33 -11.28 -1.80
CA GLY A 194 -10.16 -11.12 -3.24
C GLY A 194 -8.97 -10.23 -3.60
N SER A 195 -8.66 -10.17 -4.89
CA SER A 195 -7.52 -9.45 -5.44
C SER A 195 -7.88 -7.97 -5.65
N SER A 196 -8.09 -7.26 -4.54
CA SER A 196 -8.51 -5.86 -4.54
C SER A 196 -7.35 -4.91 -4.27
N SER A 197 -7.15 -3.91 -5.12
CA SER A 197 -6.18 -2.83 -4.84
C SER A 197 -6.71 -1.74 -3.89
N SER A 198 -7.96 -1.88 -3.42
CA SER A 198 -8.60 -0.96 -2.47
C SER A 198 -8.45 -1.44 -1.03
N GLY A 199 -8.52 -0.50 -0.08
CA GLY A 199 -8.46 -0.84 1.34
C GLY A 199 -9.59 -1.77 1.79
N VAL A 200 -9.38 -2.45 2.93
CA VAL A 200 -10.32 -3.47 3.47
C VAL A 200 -11.75 -2.95 3.64
N VAL A 201 -11.94 -1.73 4.15
CA VAL A 201 -13.28 -1.18 4.40
C VAL A 201 -14.06 -1.03 3.10
N ILE A 202 -13.43 -0.44 2.08
CA ILE A 202 -14.03 -0.24 0.76
C ILE A 202 -14.33 -1.60 0.12
N THR A 203 -13.39 -2.55 0.24
CA THR A 203 -13.54 -3.88 -0.35
C THR A 203 -14.67 -4.69 0.28
N THR A 204 -14.76 -4.69 1.61
CA THR A 204 -15.80 -5.41 2.34
C THR A 204 -17.18 -4.79 2.15
N GLN A 205 -17.26 -3.45 2.06
CA GLN A 205 -18.51 -2.75 1.71
C GLN A 205 -19.03 -3.11 0.31
N GLN A 206 -18.15 -3.40 -0.65
CA GLN A 206 -18.56 -3.83 -1.98
C GLN A 206 -18.95 -5.31 -2.04
N LEU A 207 -18.31 -6.17 -1.26
CA LEU A 207 -18.60 -7.61 -1.23
C LEU A 207 -19.92 -7.94 -0.52
N GLU A 208 -20.35 -7.12 0.44
CA GLU A 208 -21.63 -7.28 1.13
C GLU A 208 -22.42 -5.96 1.14
N PRO A 209 -23.13 -5.61 0.05
CA PRO A 209 -23.97 -4.42 -0.01
C PRO A 209 -25.25 -4.64 0.80
N ALA A 210 -25.15 -4.65 2.13
CA ALA A 210 -26.31 -4.79 2.98
C ALA A 210 -26.97 -3.42 3.20
N THR A 211 -28.25 -3.37 2.85
CA THR A 211 -29.22 -2.28 3.01
C THR A 211 -29.15 -1.11 2.01
N GLU A 212 -30.33 -0.74 1.52
CA GLU A 212 -30.61 0.32 0.53
C GLU A 212 -30.05 1.71 0.91
N LEU A 213 -29.61 1.92 2.16
CA LEU A 213 -28.96 3.16 2.62
C LEU A 213 -27.43 3.19 2.44
N ASN A 214 -26.78 2.05 2.23
CA ASN A 214 -25.33 1.95 2.01
C ASN A 214 -24.95 1.86 0.52
N ALA A 215 -25.88 2.22 -0.38
CA ALA A 215 -25.65 2.35 -1.82
C ALA A 215 -24.68 3.49 -2.20
N PHE A 216 -23.86 3.97 -1.28
CA PHE A 216 -22.61 4.63 -1.64
C PHE A 216 -21.68 3.55 -2.20
N ILE A 217 -21.86 3.27 -3.49
CA ILE A 217 -21.01 2.42 -4.32
C ILE A 217 -19.57 2.92 -4.12
N THR A 218 -18.83 2.28 -3.24
CA THR A 218 -17.45 2.67 -2.94
C THR A 218 -16.57 1.68 -3.68
N ASN A 219 -15.79 2.15 -4.66
CA ASN A 219 -15.11 1.27 -5.62
C ASN A 219 -13.93 0.57 -5.02
N ALA A 220 -14.20 -0.66 -4.64
CA ALA A 220 -13.19 -1.67 -4.56
C ALA A 220 -12.84 -2.14 -5.98
N PHE A 221 -11.56 -2.01 -6.34
CA PHE A 221 -11.03 -2.60 -7.55
C PHE A 221 -10.89 -4.12 -7.37
N VAL A 222 -12.00 -4.82 -7.16
CA VAL A 222 -12.08 -6.26 -6.92
C VAL A 222 -12.22 -6.96 -8.26
N ALA A 223 -11.12 -7.54 -8.75
CA ALA A 223 -11.11 -8.18 -10.06
C ALA A 223 -12.16 -9.32 -10.17
N GLU A 224 -12.35 -10.09 -9.10
CA GLU A 224 -13.29 -11.20 -9.01
C GLU A 224 -14.76 -10.77 -9.14
N HIS A 225 -15.09 -9.51 -8.80
CA HIS A 225 -16.45 -8.97 -8.92
C HIS A 225 -16.67 -8.29 -10.28
N THR A 226 -15.61 -7.82 -10.93
CA THR A 226 -15.71 -7.08 -12.20
C THR A 226 -15.64 -8.01 -13.42
N PHE A 227 -14.89 -9.11 -13.34
CA PHE A 227 -14.63 -9.99 -14.48
C PHE A 227 -15.15 -11.40 -14.24
N GLU A 228 -15.90 -11.96 -15.21
CA GLU A 228 -16.32 -13.38 -15.19
C GLU A 228 -15.13 -14.34 -15.16
N THR A 229 -14.06 -13.99 -15.86
CA THR A 229 -12.75 -14.67 -15.78
C THR A 229 -11.70 -13.63 -15.42
N VAL A 230 -11.15 -13.73 -14.22
CA VAL A 230 -10.13 -12.79 -13.73
C VAL A 230 -8.86 -12.90 -14.59
N PRO A 231 -8.43 -11.82 -15.27
CA PRO A 231 -7.17 -11.80 -16.00
C PRO A 231 -6.02 -12.19 -15.07
N TRP A 232 -5.10 -13.05 -15.54
CA TRP A 232 -4.03 -13.61 -14.71
C TRP A 232 -3.18 -12.54 -14.01
N PHE A 233 -2.95 -11.39 -14.66
CA PHE A 233 -2.17 -10.26 -14.11
C PHE A 233 -2.93 -9.47 -13.03
N LEU A 234 -4.24 -9.70 -12.87
CA LEU A 234 -5.07 -9.14 -11.80
C LEU A 234 -5.23 -10.10 -10.62
N THR A 235 -4.63 -11.28 -10.64
CA THR A 235 -4.68 -12.25 -9.51
C THR A 235 -3.82 -11.81 -8.34
N GLY A 236 -4.09 -12.32 -7.12
CA GLY A 236 -3.35 -11.94 -5.91
C GLY A 236 -1.86 -12.25 -5.95
N TRP A 237 -1.45 -13.41 -6.47
CA TRP A 237 -0.03 -13.76 -6.61
C TRP A 237 0.70 -12.82 -7.59
N ALA A 238 0.02 -12.34 -8.65
CA ALA A 238 0.59 -11.37 -9.58
C ALA A 238 0.88 -10.02 -8.89
N ALA A 239 0.11 -9.62 -7.87
CA ALA A 239 0.46 -8.45 -7.06
C ALA A 239 1.77 -8.65 -6.28
N LEU A 240 1.92 -9.82 -5.65
CA LEU A 240 3.13 -10.13 -4.88
C LEU A 240 4.36 -10.16 -5.80
N LEU A 241 4.23 -10.73 -7.00
CA LEU A 241 5.29 -10.66 -8.00
C LEU A 241 5.58 -9.22 -8.45
N GLY A 242 4.55 -8.41 -8.71
CA GLY A 242 4.74 -7.00 -9.04
C GLY A 242 5.48 -6.24 -7.94
N LEU A 243 5.18 -6.54 -6.68
CA LEU A 243 5.89 -5.95 -5.54
C LEU A 243 7.36 -6.39 -5.50
N CYS A 244 7.64 -7.68 -5.74
CA CYS A 244 9.00 -8.19 -5.87
C CYS A 244 9.77 -7.57 -7.05
N LEU A 245 9.08 -7.27 -8.17
CA LEU A 245 9.68 -6.57 -9.31
C LEU A 245 10.05 -5.14 -8.96
N TRP A 246 9.21 -4.43 -8.20
CA TRP A 246 9.55 -3.11 -7.66
C TRP A 246 10.77 -3.16 -6.75
N PHE A 247 10.79 -4.12 -5.83
CA PHE A 247 11.94 -4.36 -4.95
C PHE A 247 13.22 -4.60 -5.77
N GLY A 248 13.18 -5.56 -6.71
CA GLY A 248 14.31 -5.88 -7.58
C GLY A 248 14.78 -4.68 -8.41
N ALA A 249 13.85 -3.91 -8.99
CA ALA A 249 14.18 -2.71 -9.76
C ALA A 249 14.93 -1.67 -8.91
N THR A 250 14.46 -1.40 -7.68
CA THR A 250 15.16 -0.47 -6.78
C THR A 250 16.54 -0.99 -6.37
N LEU A 251 16.68 -2.29 -6.11
CA LEU A 251 17.98 -2.88 -5.79
C LEU A 251 18.98 -2.79 -6.94
N ILE A 252 18.54 -3.04 -8.17
CA ILE A 252 19.41 -2.95 -9.36
C ILE A 252 20.02 -1.55 -9.47
N VAL A 253 19.20 -0.50 -9.31
CA VAL A 253 19.68 0.88 -9.38
C VAL A 253 20.65 1.17 -8.24
N ILE A 254 20.32 0.77 -7.00
CA ILE A 254 21.17 0.99 -5.82
C ILE A 254 22.53 0.30 -5.96
N VAL A 255 22.57 -0.93 -6.48
CA VAL A 255 23.82 -1.68 -6.71
C VAL A 255 24.62 -1.07 -7.86
N SER A 256 23.97 -0.64 -8.95
CA SER A 256 24.67 -0.04 -10.09
C SER A 256 25.39 1.27 -9.74
N GLU A 257 24.87 2.04 -8.78
CA GLU A 257 25.51 3.28 -8.32
C GLU A 257 26.75 3.02 -7.45
N THR A 258 26.88 1.83 -6.83
CA THR A 258 28.04 1.51 -5.99
C THR A 258 29.25 1.01 -6.76
N ASP A 259 29.08 0.58 -8.01
CA ASP A 259 30.15 0.00 -8.83
C ASP A 259 30.82 1.01 -9.78
N GLY A 260 30.32 2.26 -9.84
CA GLY A 260 30.82 3.34 -10.71
C GLY A 260 31.61 4.40 -9.96
#